data_AF-A0A957CMX9-F1
#
_entry.id   AF-A0A957CMX9-F1
#
_cell.length_a   1.000
_cell.length_b   1.000
_cell.length_c   1.000
_cell.angle_alpha   90.00
_cell.angle_beta   90.00
_cell.angle_gamma   90.00
#
_symmetry.space_group_name_H-M   'P 1'
#
loop_
_entity.id
_entity.type
_entity.pdbx_description
1 polymer ?
#
loop_
_entity_poly.entity_id
_entity_poly.type
_entity_poly.pdbx_seq_one_letter_code
_entity_poly.pdbx_strand_id
1 'polypeptide(L)'
;MYRKLWQQRPLLTLPQLFILLAVIAALFIALDLNRRAQAGSLVGSDESLLQDELSLEATRQVELQATLEYVQSEDYVASFARDEGGYLLPGEKRVVPLVIEVTPQATAVANPTPDPAQQARPWQAWWRLFTDRPYPKQQ
;
A
#
# COMPACT_ATOMS: atom_id res chain seq x y z
N MET A 1 35.82 -64.59 57.38
CA MET A 1 34.77 -63.57 57.62
C MET A 1 34.97 -62.42 56.65
N TYR A 2 34.27 -62.43 55.51
CA TYR A 2 34.34 -61.34 54.51
C TYR A 2 33.13 -60.41 54.68
N ARG A 3 33.34 -59.26 55.31
CA ARG A 3 32.35 -58.17 55.34
C ARG A 3 33.07 -56.82 55.34
N LYS A 4 33.12 -56.20 54.16
CA LYS A 4 33.10 -54.74 53.95
C LYS A 4 33.06 -54.47 52.45
N LEU A 5 31.99 -54.94 51.82
CA LEU A 5 31.59 -54.42 50.51
C LEU A 5 30.79 -53.15 50.76
N TRP A 6 31.05 -52.12 49.96
CA TRP A 6 30.21 -50.95 49.76
C TRP A 6 30.10 -49.94 50.91
N GLN A 7 31.08 -49.05 50.99
CA GLN A 7 30.77 -47.66 51.34
C GLN A 7 30.87 -46.83 50.06
N GLN A 8 29.74 -46.74 49.34
CA GLN A 8 29.61 -45.73 48.30
C GLN A 8 29.48 -44.38 49.00
N ARG A 9 30.49 -43.52 48.86
CA ARG A 9 30.32 -42.10 49.16
C ARG A 9 29.27 -41.58 48.17
N PRO A 10 28.15 -40.99 48.64
CA PRO A 10 27.20 -40.40 47.69
C PRO A 10 27.94 -39.32 46.90
N LEU A 11 27.90 -39.41 45.58
CA LEU A 11 28.57 -38.48 44.67
C LEU A 11 28.00 -37.05 44.76
N LEU A 12 26.87 -36.88 45.47
CA LEU A 12 26.14 -35.64 45.65
C LEU A 12 25.85 -35.44 47.14
N THR A 13 26.11 -34.23 47.64
CA THR A 13 25.74 -33.86 49.02
C THR A 13 24.25 -33.52 49.11
N LEU A 14 23.61 -33.73 50.26
CA LEU A 14 22.20 -33.37 50.50
C LEU A 14 21.80 -31.95 50.03
N PRO A 15 22.55 -30.87 50.33
CA PRO A 15 22.22 -29.54 49.81
C PRO A 15 22.30 -29.46 48.28
N GLN A 16 23.24 -30.19 47.65
CA GLN A 16 23.38 -30.24 46.21
C GLN A 16 22.21 -30.96 45.54
N LEU A 17 21.62 -31.97 46.20
CA LEU A 17 20.38 -32.62 45.76
C LEU A 17 19.20 -31.64 45.75
N PHE A 18 19.04 -30.84 46.80
CA PHE A 18 17.96 -29.84 46.88
C PHE A 18 18.11 -28.75 45.82
N ILE A 19 19.33 -28.24 45.60
CA ILE A 19 19.60 -27.26 44.54
C ILE A 19 19.26 -27.86 43.17
N LEU A 20 19.69 -29.09 42.90
CA LEU A 20 19.39 -29.76 41.64
C LEU A 20 17.89 -29.95 41.42
N LEU A 21 17.15 -30.34 42.47
CA LEU A 21 15.69 -30.46 42.42
C LEU A 21 15.02 -29.10 42.19
N ALA A 22 15.49 -28.03 42.83
CA ALA A 22 14.99 -26.68 42.63
C ALA A 22 15.23 -26.19 41.19
N VAL A 23 16.40 -26.47 40.61
CA VAL A 23 16.69 -26.15 39.20
C VAL A 23 15.78 -26.92 38.25
N ILE A 24 15.55 -28.20 38.49
CA ILE A 24 14.62 -29.02 37.67
C ILE A 24 13.20 -28.47 37.79
N ALA A 25 12.74 -28.13 39.00
CA ALA A 25 11.42 -27.55 39.21
C ALA A 25 11.28 -26.19 38.50
N ALA A 26 12.29 -25.32 38.61
CA ALA A 26 12.32 -24.03 37.92
C ALA A 26 12.27 -24.20 36.40
N LEU A 27 13.00 -25.18 35.84
CA LEU A 27 12.96 -25.50 34.42
C LEU A 27 11.56 -25.95 33.98
N PHE A 28 10.92 -26.82 34.77
CA PHE A 28 9.55 -27.27 34.49
C PHE A 28 8.55 -26.11 34.48
N ILE A 29 8.63 -25.22 35.46
CA ILE A 29 7.77 -24.03 35.55
C ILE A 29 8.02 -23.10 34.36
N ALA A 30 9.28 -22.85 34.01
CA ALA A 30 9.62 -22.01 32.87
C ALA A 30 9.07 -22.56 31.55
N LEU A 31 9.15 -23.89 31.34
CA LEU A 31 8.59 -24.55 30.16
C LEU A 31 7.06 -24.46 30.12
N ASP A 32 6.38 -24.66 31.25
CA ASP A 32 4.91 -24.56 31.33
C ASP A 32 4.43 -23.13 31.05
N LEU A 33 5.08 -22.13 31.68
CA LEU A 33 4.77 -20.72 31.46
C LEU A 33 5.02 -20.30 30.00
N ASN A 34 6.13 -20.76 29.39
CA ASN A 34 6.41 -20.46 27.99
C ASN A 34 5.37 -21.05 27.04
N ARG A 35 4.92 -22.29 27.29
CA ARG A 35 3.83 -22.93 26.51
C ARG A 35 2.52 -22.17 26.62
N ARG A 36 2.15 -21.74 27.84
CA ARG A 36 0.94 -20.94 28.07
C ARG A 36 1.01 -19.58 27.41
N ALA A 37 2.17 -18.92 27.47
CA ALA A 37 2.39 -17.63 26.82
C ALA A 37 2.25 -17.74 25.29
N GLN A 38 2.82 -18.78 24.68
CA GLN A 38 2.67 -19.06 23.25
C GLN A 38 1.20 -19.29 22.87
N ALA A 39 0.48 -20.14 23.61
CA ALA A 39 -0.94 -20.38 23.36
C ALA A 39 -1.78 -19.09 23.49
N GLY A 40 -1.52 -18.26 24.50
CA GLY A 40 -2.19 -16.97 24.67
C GLY A 40 -1.88 -15.97 23.56
N SER A 41 -0.63 -15.95 23.07
CA SER A 41 -0.23 -15.05 21.98
C SER A 41 -0.88 -15.40 20.64
N LEU A 42 -1.06 -16.69 20.34
CA LEU A 42 -1.75 -17.16 19.14
C LEU A 42 -3.24 -16.79 19.19
N VAL A 43 -3.90 -17.07 20.31
CA VAL A 43 -5.32 -16.73 20.50
C VAL A 43 -5.56 -15.22 20.41
N GLY A 44 -4.70 -14.40 21.03
CA GLY A 44 -4.83 -12.94 20.95
C GLY A 44 -4.58 -12.38 19.55
N SER A 45 -3.67 -12.99 18.79
CA SER A 45 -3.41 -12.60 17.39
C SER A 45 -4.60 -12.95 16.50
N ASP A 46 -5.13 -14.17 16.64
CA ASP A 46 -6.32 -14.63 15.90
C ASP A 46 -7.53 -13.74 16.22
N GLU A 47 -7.73 -13.37 17.49
CA GLU A 47 -8.81 -12.45 17.89
C GLU A 47 -8.67 -11.08 17.21
N SER A 48 -7.47 -10.50 17.17
CA SER A 48 -7.25 -9.21 16.51
C SER A 48 -7.52 -9.25 15.00
N LEU A 49 -7.10 -10.32 14.32
CA LEU A 49 -7.36 -10.49 12.89
C LEU A 49 -8.85 -10.63 12.60
N LEU A 50 -9.57 -11.39 13.42
CA LEU A 50 -11.02 -11.53 13.30
C LEU A 50 -11.75 -10.20 13.55
N GLN A 51 -11.30 -9.41 14.52
CA GLN A 51 -11.88 -8.09 14.79
C GLN A 51 -11.66 -7.13 13.61
N ASP A 52 -10.47 -7.14 13.00
CA ASP A 52 -10.17 -6.34 11.82
C ASP A 52 -11.07 -6.74 10.64
N GLU A 53 -11.22 -8.03 10.36
CA GLU A 53 -12.08 -8.53 9.30
C GLU A 53 -13.55 -8.19 9.53
N LEU A 54 -14.03 -8.30 10.78
CA LEU A 54 -15.38 -7.89 11.15
C LEU A 54 -15.60 -6.38 10.94
N SER A 55 -14.62 -5.55 11.27
CA SER A 55 -14.71 -4.09 11.09
C SER A 55 -14.78 -3.69 9.61
N LEU A 56 -14.03 -4.40 8.76
CA LEU A 56 -14.02 -4.20 7.32
C LEU A 56 -15.38 -4.60 6.72
N GLU A 57 -15.90 -5.77 7.09
CA GLU A 57 -17.17 -6.25 6.56
C GLU A 57 -18.37 -5.43 7.07
N ALA A 58 -18.32 -4.95 8.32
CA ALA A 58 -19.32 -4.03 8.84
C ALA A 58 -19.35 -2.71 8.05
N THR A 59 -18.18 -2.16 7.72
CA THR A 59 -18.07 -0.95 6.90
C THR A 59 -18.63 -1.20 5.50
N ARG A 60 -18.28 -2.34 4.90
CA ARG A 60 -18.79 -2.76 3.59
C ARG A 60 -20.30 -2.91 3.58
N GLN A 61 -20.88 -3.48 4.63
CA GLN A 61 -22.33 -3.62 4.76
C GLN A 61 -23.03 -2.26 4.74
N VAL A 62 -22.49 -1.27 5.46
CA VAL A 62 -23.05 0.09 5.49
C VAL A 62 -22.98 0.75 4.11
N GLU A 63 -21.85 0.61 3.41
CA GLU A 63 -21.68 1.14 2.05
C GLU A 63 -22.66 0.51 1.06
N LEU A 64 -22.81 -0.82 1.12
CA LEU A 64 -23.75 -1.55 0.28
C LEU A 64 -25.20 -1.14 0.58
N GLN A 65 -25.55 -0.96 1.86
CA GLN A 65 -26.88 -0.53 2.26
C GLN A 65 -27.20 0.88 1.73
N ALA A 66 -26.25 1.81 1.82
CA ALA A 66 -26.40 3.16 1.27
C ALA A 66 -26.55 3.14 -0.26
N THR A 67 -25.78 2.30 -0.94
CA THR A 67 -25.90 2.12 -2.40
C THR A 67 -27.27 1.55 -2.78
N LEU A 68 -27.75 0.56 -2.03
CA LEU A 68 -29.05 -0.06 -2.24
C LEU A 68 -30.19 0.97 -2.04
N GLU A 69 -30.09 1.80 -1.01
CA GLU A 69 -31.03 2.90 -0.78
C GLU A 69 -31.02 3.91 -1.93
N TYR A 70 -29.84 4.33 -2.39
CA TYR A 70 -29.70 5.26 -3.51
C TYR A 70 -30.28 4.69 -4.81
N VAL A 71 -29.96 3.44 -5.16
CA VAL A 71 -30.45 2.80 -6.40
C VAL A 71 -31.97 2.64 -6.42
N GLN A 72 -32.61 2.54 -5.24
CA GLN A 72 -34.07 2.51 -5.13
C GLN A 72 -34.73 3.89 -5.15
N SER A 73 -33.95 4.98 -5.08
CA SER A 73 -34.49 6.33 -5.03
C SER A 73 -35.03 6.80 -6.38
N GLU A 74 -35.99 7.74 -6.35
CA GLU A 74 -36.50 8.37 -7.57
C GLU A 74 -35.41 9.17 -8.31
N ASP A 75 -34.45 9.74 -7.58
CA ASP A 75 -33.32 10.47 -8.16
C ASP A 75 -32.46 9.54 -9.05
N TYR A 76 -32.21 8.31 -8.60
CA TYR A 76 -31.52 7.31 -9.42
C TYR A 76 -32.34 6.90 -10.66
N VAL A 77 -33.66 6.73 -10.52
CA VAL A 77 -34.54 6.44 -11.66
C VAL A 77 -34.48 7.58 -12.68
N ALA A 78 -34.49 8.83 -12.21
CA ALA A 78 -34.45 10.02 -13.05
C ALA A 78 -33.10 10.23 -13.74
N SER A 79 -31.97 9.92 -13.09
CA SER A 79 -30.65 9.96 -13.71
C SER A 79 -30.48 8.84 -14.73
N PHE A 80 -30.80 7.60 -14.35
CA PHE A 80 -30.77 6.46 -15.25
C PHE A 80 -31.64 6.70 -16.49
N ALA A 81 -32.85 7.23 -16.31
CA ALA A 81 -33.75 7.50 -17.43
C ALA A 81 -33.16 8.50 -18.44
N ARG A 82 -32.46 9.53 -17.98
CA ARG A 82 -31.84 10.55 -18.85
C ARG A 82 -30.53 10.09 -19.47
N ASP A 83 -29.65 9.49 -18.67
CA ASP A 83 -28.27 9.23 -19.04
C ASP A 83 -28.12 7.92 -19.81
N GLU A 84 -28.78 6.85 -19.34
CA GLU A 84 -28.68 5.50 -19.91
C GLU A 84 -29.90 5.16 -20.77
N GLY A 85 -31.11 5.49 -20.29
CA GLY A 85 -32.38 5.17 -20.94
C GLY A 85 -32.73 6.07 -22.14
N GLY A 86 -32.09 7.24 -22.24
CA GLY A 86 -32.37 8.23 -23.30
C GLY A 86 -33.81 8.76 -23.30
N TYR A 87 -34.52 8.64 -22.17
CA TYR A 87 -35.87 9.16 -21.98
C TYR A 87 -35.83 10.68 -21.80
N LEU A 88 -36.92 11.33 -22.24
CA LEU A 88 -37.11 12.77 -22.20
C LEU A 88 -38.46 13.08 -21.57
N LEU A 89 -38.55 14.19 -20.84
CA LEU A 89 -39.83 14.69 -20.36
C LEU A 89 -40.67 15.24 -21.52
N PRO A 90 -42.01 15.30 -21.37
CA PRO A 90 -42.87 15.96 -22.34
C PRO A 90 -42.42 17.40 -22.60
N GLY A 91 -42.11 17.72 -23.86
CA GLY A 91 -41.66 19.05 -24.29
C GLY A 91 -40.13 19.22 -24.40
N GLU A 92 -39.34 18.27 -23.90
CA GLU A 92 -37.88 18.28 -24.09
C GLU A 92 -37.50 17.82 -25.52
N LYS A 93 -36.37 18.34 -26.04
CA LYS A 93 -35.84 17.98 -27.36
C LYS A 93 -34.41 17.48 -27.23
N ARG A 94 -34.15 16.27 -27.74
CA ARG A 94 -32.79 15.72 -27.82
C ARG A 94 -32.03 16.39 -28.97
N VAL A 95 -30.92 17.04 -28.65
CA VAL A 95 -30.01 17.64 -29.65
C VAL A 95 -28.80 16.72 -29.79
N VAL A 96 -28.62 16.15 -30.98
CA VAL A 96 -27.43 15.37 -31.33
C VAL A 96 -26.56 16.25 -32.24
N PRO A 97 -25.36 16.69 -31.82
CA PRO A 97 -24.48 17.44 -32.68
C PRO A 97 -24.04 16.56 -33.85
N LEU A 98 -24.32 16.99 -35.08
CA LEU A 98 -23.70 16.40 -36.26
C LEU A 98 -22.30 16.99 -36.37
N VAL A 99 -21.28 16.16 -36.18
CA VAL A 99 -19.90 16.53 -36.52
C VAL A 99 -19.82 16.50 -38.04
N ILE A 100 -19.81 17.69 -38.64
CA ILE A 100 -19.50 17.85 -40.06
C ILE A 100 -17.97 17.79 -40.15
N GLU A 101 -17.42 16.72 -40.74
CA GLU A 101 -16.01 16.65 -41.06
C GLU A 101 -15.67 17.74 -42.09
N VAL A 102 -15.24 18.90 -41.59
CA VAL A 102 -14.62 19.92 -42.43
C VAL A 102 -13.20 19.46 -42.74
N THR A 103 -12.87 19.37 -44.04
CA THR A 103 -11.49 19.08 -44.48
C THR A 103 -10.59 20.15 -43.86
N PRO A 104 -9.60 19.79 -43.01
CA PRO A 104 -8.73 20.76 -42.39
C PRO A 104 -7.98 21.53 -43.48
N GLN A 105 -8.13 22.85 -43.50
CA GLN A 105 -7.35 23.68 -44.39
C GLN A 105 -5.88 23.59 -43.95
N ALA A 106 -4.96 23.34 -44.90
CA ALA A 106 -3.55 23.13 -44.58
C ALA A 106 -3.00 24.33 -43.79
N THR A 107 -2.60 24.09 -42.54
CA THR A 107 -1.94 25.09 -41.71
C THR A 107 -0.63 25.49 -42.39
N ALA A 108 -0.44 26.79 -42.60
CA ALA A 108 0.81 27.30 -43.17
C ALA A 108 1.99 26.87 -42.29
N VAL A 109 2.99 26.23 -42.90
CA VAL A 109 4.19 25.78 -42.21
C VAL A 109 4.94 27.03 -41.72
N ALA A 110 5.22 27.09 -40.42
CA ALA A 110 6.01 28.18 -39.86
C ALA A 110 7.42 28.19 -40.48
N ASN A 111 7.91 29.37 -40.85
CA ASN A 111 9.29 29.53 -41.32
C ASN A 111 10.24 29.05 -40.21
N PRO A 112 11.31 28.29 -40.56
CA PRO A 112 12.26 27.82 -39.56
C PRO A 112 12.94 29.01 -38.88
N THR A 113 12.95 29.01 -37.55
CA THR A 113 13.72 29.96 -36.75
C THR A 113 15.20 29.86 -37.14
N PRO A 114 15.87 30.96 -37.52
CA PRO A 114 17.29 30.93 -37.89
C PRO A 114 18.13 30.38 -36.74
N ASP A 115 18.96 29.38 -37.03
CA ASP A 115 19.86 28.80 -36.04
C ASP A 115 21.03 29.77 -35.75
N PRO A 116 21.17 30.30 -34.52
CA PRO A 116 22.26 31.19 -34.17
C PRO A 116 23.64 30.55 -34.32
N ALA A 117 23.75 29.21 -34.37
CA ALA A 117 25.00 28.51 -34.63
C ALA A 117 25.54 28.75 -36.05
N GLN A 118 24.68 29.03 -37.03
CA GLN A 118 25.12 29.32 -38.40
C GLN A 118 25.90 30.63 -38.51
N GLN A 119 25.72 31.54 -37.54
CA GLN A 119 26.37 32.85 -37.51
C GLN A 119 27.52 32.93 -36.49
N ALA A 120 27.77 31.85 -35.73
CA ALA A 120 28.79 31.82 -34.69
C ALA A 120 30.17 31.48 -35.26
N ARG A 121 31.21 32.18 -34.78
CA ARG A 121 32.60 31.79 -35.05
C ARG A 121 32.98 30.57 -34.19
N PRO A 122 33.86 29.66 -34.64
CA PRO A 122 34.18 28.43 -33.91
C PRO A 122 34.60 28.65 -32.44
N TRP A 123 35.38 29.70 -32.16
CA TRP A 123 35.81 30.02 -30.79
C TRP A 123 34.64 30.46 -29.87
N GLN A 124 33.57 31.05 -30.42
CA GLN A 124 32.37 31.42 -29.66
C GLN A 124 31.57 30.18 -29.25
N ALA A 125 31.58 29.13 -30.07
CA ALA A 125 30.99 27.84 -29.73
C ALA A 125 31.75 27.18 -28.58
N TRP A 126 33.09 27.18 -28.61
CA TRP A 126 33.92 26.70 -27.52
C TRP A 126 33.69 27.47 -26.22
N TRP A 127 33.61 28.80 -26.29
CA TRP A 127 33.32 29.64 -25.13
C TRP A 127 31.99 29.24 -24.46
N ARG A 128 30.94 29.07 -25.27
CA ARG A 128 29.63 28.65 -24.76
C ARG A 128 29.68 27.25 -24.16
N LEU A 129 30.43 26.31 -24.74
CA LEU A 129 30.58 24.95 -24.21
C LEU A 129 31.22 24.94 -22.81
N PHE A 130 32.26 25.75 -22.59
CA PHE A 130 32.97 25.77 -21.32
C PHE A 130 32.30 26.62 -20.24
N THR A 131 31.54 27.65 -20.62
CA THR A 131 31.01 28.63 -19.67
C THR A 131 29.49 28.60 -19.53
N ASP A 132 28.80 27.91 -20.43
CA ASP A 132 27.34 27.89 -20.59
C ASP A 132 26.71 29.30 -20.64
N ARG A 133 27.49 30.29 -21.08
CA ARG A 133 27.10 31.70 -21.19
C ARG A 133 27.38 32.24 -22.60
N PRO A 134 26.53 33.13 -23.13
CA PRO A 134 26.81 33.79 -24.40
C PRO A 134 28.04 34.70 -24.26
N TYR A 135 28.86 34.77 -25.31
CA TYR A 135 30.04 35.64 -25.32
C TYR A 135 29.61 37.12 -25.16
N PRO A 136 30.22 37.88 -24.23
CA PRO A 136 29.90 39.29 -24.04
C PRO A 136 30.27 40.08 -25.30
N LYS A 137 29.27 40.65 -25.97
CA LYS A 137 29.49 41.56 -27.09
C LYS A 137 30.25 42.79 -26.55
N GLN A 138 31.48 43.01 -27.01
CA GLN A 138 32.13 44.31 -26.82
C GLN A 138 31.32 45.34 -27.63
N GLN A 139 30.93 46.44 -26.98
CA GLN A 139 30.24 47.56 -27.63
C GLN A 139 31.13 48.22 -28.67
#